data_AF-N1U285-F1
#
_entry.id   AF-N1U285-F1
#
_cell.length_a   1.000
_cell.length_b   1.000
_cell.length_c   1.000
_cell.angle_alpha   90.00
_cell.angle_beta   90.00
_cell.angle_gamma   90.00
#
_symmetry.space_group_name_H-M   'P 1'
#
loop_
_entity.id
_entity.type
_entity.pdbx_description
1 polymer ?
#
loop_
_entity_poly.entity_id
_entity_poly.type
_entity_poly.pdbx_seq_one_letter_code
_entity_poly.pdbx_strand_id
1 'polypeptide(L)'
;MRKKLFSNLFFRASDPVPAWSLGLYRIIFGILLFILAFRYFANGWISRYFLDPSFHFKFYGFSWIGVFPGWVLYPLFVSLLFLRFLSPWESFTGFLFFVFF
;
A
#
# COMPACT_ATOMS: atom_id res chain seq x y z
N MET A 1 -30.60 -10.32 -18.43
CA MET A 1 -29.24 -10.06 -18.98
C MET A 1 -28.13 -10.00 -17.91
N ARG A 2 -28.21 -9.19 -16.84
CA ARG A 2 -27.14 -9.04 -15.82
C ARG A 2 -26.65 -10.34 -15.16
N LYS A 3 -27.52 -11.27 -14.79
CA LYS A 3 -27.13 -12.53 -14.11
C LYS A 3 -26.19 -13.42 -14.94
N LYS A 4 -26.35 -13.40 -16.26
CA LYS A 4 -25.48 -14.15 -17.20
C LYS A 4 -24.08 -13.51 -17.31
N LEU A 5 -24.00 -12.19 -17.17
CA LEU A 5 -22.74 -11.45 -17.18
C LEU A 5 -21.92 -11.76 -15.93
N PHE A 6 -22.55 -11.71 -14.75
CA PHE A 6 -21.87 -11.99 -13.47
C PHE A 6 -21.38 -13.43 -13.37
N SER A 7 -22.18 -14.41 -13.82
CA SER A 7 -21.75 -15.82 -13.85
C SER A 7 -20.58 -16.04 -14.80
N ASN A 8 -20.59 -15.44 -16.00
CA ASN A 8 -19.47 -15.52 -16.94
C ASN A 8 -18.18 -14.85 -16.43
N LEU A 9 -18.30 -13.72 -15.73
CA LEU A 9 -17.15 -13.05 -15.12
C LEU A 9 -16.57 -13.86 -13.97
N PHE A 10 -17.42 -14.43 -13.11
CA PHE A 10 -17.00 -15.25 -11.98
C PHE A 10 -16.28 -16.53 -12.44
N PHE A 11 -16.78 -17.16 -13.51
CA PHE A 11 -16.14 -18.33 -14.11
C PHE A 11 -14.73 -17.98 -14.64
N ARG A 12 -14.60 -16.89 -15.39
CA ARG A 12 -13.30 -16.41 -15.90
C ARG A 12 -12.33 -15.97 -14.82
N ALA A 13 -12.82 -15.46 -13.69
CA ALA A 13 -12.00 -15.08 -12.55
C ALA A 13 -11.48 -16.29 -11.77
N SER A 14 -12.11 -17.47 -11.94
CA SER A 14 -11.73 -18.71 -11.27
C SER A 14 -10.70 -19.53 -12.05
N ASP A 15 -10.39 -19.12 -13.29
CA ASP A 15 -9.40 -19.81 -14.12
C ASP A 15 -7.99 -19.68 -13.49
N PRO A 16 -7.22 -20.77 -13.40
CA PRO A 16 -5.90 -20.76 -12.79
C PRO A 16 -4.94 -19.88 -13.60
N VAL A 17 -4.47 -18.81 -12.97
CA VAL A 17 -3.45 -17.90 -13.52
C VAL A 17 -2.05 -18.50 -13.32
N PRO A 18 -1.14 -18.36 -14.29
CA PRO A 18 0.18 -18.95 -14.16
C PRO A 18 1.02 -18.25 -13.07
N ALA A 19 1.80 -19.04 -12.33
CA ALA A 19 2.58 -18.56 -11.18
C ALA A 19 3.58 -17.44 -11.51
N TRP A 20 4.10 -17.38 -12.74
CA TRP A 20 5.01 -16.33 -13.18
C TRP A 20 4.34 -14.96 -13.28
N SER A 21 3.05 -14.91 -13.62
CA SER A 21 2.29 -13.65 -13.70
C SER A 21 2.17 -12.99 -12.34
N LEU A 22 1.95 -13.80 -11.29
CA LEU A 22 1.93 -13.34 -9.92
C LEU A 22 3.32 -12.84 -9.45
N GLY A 23 4.40 -13.53 -9.86
CA GLY A 23 5.77 -13.07 -9.62
C GLY A 23 6.07 -11.71 -10.24
N LEU A 24 5.70 -11.51 -11.51
CA LEU A 24 5.88 -10.23 -12.20
C LEU A 24 5.07 -9.10 -11.56
N TYR A 25 3.80 -9.36 -11.23
CA TYR A 25 2.95 -8.40 -10.52
C TYR A 25 3.61 -7.94 -9.23
N ARG A 26 4.14 -8.87 -8.43
CA ARG A 26 4.85 -8.55 -7.18
C ARG A 26 6.03 -7.63 -7.45
N ILE A 27 6.93 -7.97 -8.38
CA ILE A 27 8.13 -7.17 -8.66
C ILE A 27 7.75 -5.75 -9.08
N ILE A 28 6.83 -5.62 -10.05
CA ILE A 28 6.40 -4.33 -10.58
C ILE A 28 5.74 -3.49 -9.47
N PHE A 29 4.81 -4.08 -8.72
CA PHE A 29 4.15 -3.40 -7.60
C PHE A 29 5.16 -2.92 -6.56
N GLY A 30 6.22 -3.69 -6.32
CA GLY A 30 7.29 -3.30 -5.41
C GLY A 30 8.11 -2.12 -5.84
N ILE A 31 8.51 -2.12 -7.11
CA ILE A 31 9.23 -1.01 -7.70
C ILE A 31 8.37 0.25 -7.64
N LEU A 32 7.06 0.14 -7.91
CA LEU A 32 6.13 1.26 -7.79
C LEU A 32 6.06 1.79 -6.36
N LEU A 33 5.94 0.93 -5.34
CA LEU A 33 5.95 1.35 -3.93
C LEU A 33 7.28 2.00 -3.54
N PHE A 34 8.41 1.47 -4.01
CA PHE A 34 9.73 2.03 -3.75
C PHE A 34 9.86 3.44 -4.34
N ILE A 35 9.49 3.62 -5.60
CA ILE A 35 9.50 4.93 -6.27
C ILE A 35 8.58 5.90 -5.54
N LEU A 36 7.40 5.44 -5.12
CA LEU A 36 6.45 6.27 -4.38
C LEU A 36 7.04 6.74 -3.05
N ALA A 37 7.54 5.84 -2.21
CA ALA A 37 8.14 6.19 -0.93
C ALA A 37 9.38 7.10 -1.11
N PHE A 38 10.28 6.78 -2.05
CA PHE A 38 11.43 7.63 -2.36
C PHE A 38 11.00 9.05 -2.77
N ARG A 39 9.98 9.18 -3.61
CA ARG A 39 9.41 10.47 -4.02
C ARG A 39 8.81 11.23 -2.85
N TYR A 40 8.20 10.55 -1.89
CA TYR A 40 7.67 11.17 -0.67
C TYR A 40 8.79 11.74 0.21
N PHE A 41 9.92 11.04 0.34
CA PHE A 41 11.11 11.55 1.01
C PHE A 41 11.74 12.73 0.26
N ALA A 42 12.00 12.57 -1.05
CA ALA A 42 12.72 13.56 -1.85
C ALA A 42 12.00 14.92 -1.92
N ASN A 43 10.67 14.92 -1.92
CA ASN A 43 9.90 16.16 -1.96
C ASN A 43 9.48 16.69 -0.58
N GLY A 44 9.88 16.04 0.53
CA GLY A 44 9.45 16.43 1.88
C GLY A 44 7.94 16.31 2.10
N TRP A 45 7.27 15.43 1.35
CA TRP A 45 5.81 15.27 1.40
C TRP A 45 5.32 14.62 2.69
N ILE A 46 6.21 13.90 3.37
CA ILE A 46 5.93 13.29 4.67
C ILE A 46 5.55 14.39 5.68
N SER A 47 6.32 15.47 5.79
CA SER A 47 5.97 16.56 6.72
C SER A 47 4.72 17.30 6.25
N ARG A 48 4.65 17.64 4.96
CA ARG A 48 3.56 18.45 4.41
C ARG A 48 2.18 17.78 4.52
N TYR A 49 2.10 16.46 4.31
CA TYR A 49 0.82 15.75 4.31
C TYR A 49 0.51 15.04 5.64
N PHE A 50 1.50 14.76 6.48
CA PHE A 50 1.28 14.04 7.73
C PHE A 50 1.56 14.86 8.98
N LEU A 51 2.43 15.86 8.96
CA LEU A 51 2.78 16.66 10.15
C LEU A 51 2.10 18.02 10.19
N ASP A 52 2.06 18.73 9.07
CA ASP A 52 1.53 20.09 8.98
C ASP A 52 0.00 20.24 8.92
N PRO A 53 -0.82 19.27 8.44
CA PRO A 53 -2.25 19.51 8.34
C PRO A 53 -2.88 19.64 9.72
N SER A 54 -3.70 20.68 9.91
CA SER A 54 -4.51 20.85 11.12
C SER A 54 -5.67 19.84 11.20
N PHE A 55 -6.01 19.19 10.09
CA PHE A 55 -7.06 18.16 10.02
C PHE A 55 -6.62 16.99 9.13
N HIS A 56 -6.54 15.79 9.72
CA HIS A 56 -6.27 14.55 9.00
C HIS A 56 -7.57 13.80 8.77
N PHE A 57 -7.86 13.47 7.50
CA PHE A 57 -8.96 12.60 7.15
C PHE A 57 -8.69 11.19 7.68
N LYS A 58 -9.22 10.88 8.85
CA LYS A 58 -9.10 9.54 9.43
C LYS A 58 -9.99 8.56 8.67
N PHE A 59 -9.44 7.41 8.33
CA PHE A 59 -10.19 6.34 7.72
C PHE A 59 -11.36 5.92 8.62
N TYR A 60 -12.54 5.67 8.05
CA TYR A 60 -13.72 5.26 8.81
C TYR A 60 -13.43 3.94 9.55
N GLY A 61 -13.55 3.93 10.88
CA GLY A 61 -13.14 2.81 11.72
C GLY A 61 -11.70 2.86 12.25
N PHE A 62 -10.91 3.90 11.94
CA PHE A 62 -9.57 4.15 12.50
C PHE A 62 -9.49 5.51 13.20
N SER A 63 -10.64 6.07 13.60
CA SER A 63 -10.72 7.40 14.23
C SER A 63 -10.01 7.48 15.59
N TRP A 64 -9.83 6.34 16.26
CA TRP A 64 -9.15 6.23 17.56
C TRP A 64 -7.62 6.28 17.47
N ILE A 65 -7.02 6.10 16.27
CA ILE A 65 -5.57 6.25 16.10
C ILE A 65 -5.26 7.74 15.94
N GLY A 66 -4.35 8.24 16.79
CA GLY A 66 -3.80 9.58 16.68
C GLY A 66 -2.78 9.68 15.55
N VAL A 67 -2.55 10.89 15.04
CA VAL A 67 -1.49 11.12 14.05
C VAL A 67 -0.15 10.79 14.70
N PHE A 68 0.60 9.86 14.11
CA PHE A 68 1.90 9.51 14.64
C PHE A 68 2.88 10.67 14.47
N PRO A 69 3.72 10.95 15.48
CA PRO A 69 4.69 12.01 15.38
C PRO A 69 5.75 11.67 14.32
N GLY A 70 6.39 12.70 13.74
CA GLY A 70 7.30 12.54 12.60
C GLY A 70 8.43 11.54 12.84
N TRP A 71 8.97 11.51 14.05
CA TRP A 71 10.02 10.56 14.44
C TRP A 71 9.60 9.08 14.39
N VAL A 72 8.29 8.78 14.34
CA VAL A 72 7.76 7.43 14.10
C VAL A 72 7.47 7.21 12.61
N LEU A 73 6.93 8.23 11.92
CA LEU A 73 6.58 8.14 10.49
C LEU A 73 7.79 7.94 9.58
N TYR A 74 8.90 8.64 9.83
CA TYR A 74 10.11 8.54 9.00
C TYR A 74 10.74 7.13 9.05
N PRO A 75 11.03 6.53 10.22
CA PRO A 75 11.50 5.14 10.30
C PRO A 75 10.51 4.14 9.71
N LEU A 76 9.21 4.42 9.81
CA LEU A 76 8.17 3.54 9.27
C LEU A 76 8.24 3.49 7.74
N PHE A 77 8.36 4.65 7.08
CA PHE A 77 8.58 4.72 5.64
C PHE A 77 9.92 4.08 5.21
N VAL A 78 10.99 4.23 6.00
CA VAL A 78 12.27 3.52 5.73
C VAL A 78 12.11 2.01 5.90
N SER A 79 11.37 1.55 6.91
CA SER A 79 11.11 0.14 7.13
C SER A 79 10.30 -0.48 5.99
N LEU A 80 9.34 0.27 5.42
CA LEU A 80 8.59 -0.14 4.24
C LEU A 80 9.50 -0.33 3.02
N LEU A 81 10.47 0.57 2.82
CA LEU A 81 11.47 0.45 1.75
C LEU A 81 12.36 -0.77 1.94
N PHE A 82 12.77 -1.06 3.17
CA PHE A 82 13.66 -2.18 3.48
C PHE A 82 12.93 -3.54 3.44
N LEU A 83 11.73 -3.61 3.99
CA LEU A 83 10.87 -4.80 4.00
C LEU A 83 10.46 -5.22 2.58
N ARG A 84 10.31 -4.25 1.67
CA ARG A 84 10.04 -4.49 0.26
C ARG A 84 11.13 -5.33 -0.43
N PHE A 85 12.36 -5.21 0.04
CA PHE A 85 13.51 -5.94 -0.50
C PHE A 85 13.69 -7.30 0.18
N LEU A 86 13.28 -7.41 1.45
CA LEU A 86 13.60 -8.55 2.31
C LEU A 86 12.48 -9.61 2.41
N SER A 87 11.21 -9.26 2.18
CA SER A 87 10.09 -10.14 2.52
C SER A 87 9.20 -10.53 1.33
N PRO A 88 9.06 -11.83 1.02
CA PRO A 88 8.04 -12.35 0.10
C PRO A 88 6.61 -12.33 0.68
N TRP A 89 6.44 -11.95 1.95
CA TRP A 89 5.16 -12.01 2.67
C TRP A 89 4.36 -10.72 2.45
N GLU A 90 3.82 -10.57 1.25
CA GLU A 90 3.14 -9.37 0.71
C GLU A 90 1.95 -8.88 1.57
N SER A 91 1.38 -9.73 2.43
CA SER A 91 0.18 -9.41 3.21
C SER A 91 0.39 -8.37 4.31
N PHE A 92 1.60 -8.23 4.86
CA PHE A 92 1.83 -7.32 5.99
C PHE A 92 2.22 -5.90 5.53
N THR A 93 3.02 -5.81 4.46
CA THR A 93 3.54 -4.54 3.95
C THR A 93 2.45 -3.70 3.27
N GLY A 94 1.54 -4.34 2.53
CA GLY A 94 0.38 -3.66 1.94
C GLY A 94 -0.60 -3.15 3.00
N PHE A 95 -0.81 -3.92 4.07
CA PHE A 95 -1.65 -3.50 5.19
C PHE A 95 -1.07 -2.26 5.90
N LEU A 96 0.23 -2.25 6.19
CA LEU A 96 0.88 -1.07 6.76
C LEU A 96 0.73 0.14 5.83
N PHE A 97 0.99 -0.01 4.53
CA PHE A 97 0.81 1.11 3.59
C PHE A 97 -0.62 1.69 3.62
N PHE A 98 -1.64 0.84 3.65
CA PHE A 98 -3.04 1.27 3.63
C PHE A 98 -3.53 1.86 4.96
N VAL A 99 -2.93 1.46 6.09
CA VAL A 99 -3.27 2.03 7.41
C VAL A 99 -2.65 3.41 7.58
N PHE A 100 -1.56 3.70 6.88
CA PHE A 100 -0.82 4.96 6.98
C PHE A 100 -1.08 5.94 5.82
N PHE A 101 -2.04 5.68 4.92
CA PHE A 101 -2.50 6.58 3.85
C PHE A 101 -4.03 6.76 3.91
#